data_AF-A0A378L0A6-F1
#
_entry.id   AF-A0A378L0A6-F1
#
_cell.length_a   1.000
_cell.length_b   1.000
_cell.length_c   1.000
_cell.angle_alpha   90.00
_cell.angle_beta   90.00
_cell.angle_gamma   90.00
#
_symmetry.space_group_name_H-M   'P 1'
#
loop_
_entity.id
_entity.type
_entity.pdbx_description
1 polymer ?
#
loop_
_entity_poly.entity_id
_entity_poly.type
_entity_poly.pdbx_seq_one_letter_code
_entity_poly.pdbx_strand_id
1 'polypeptide(L)'
;MYLIPDLNHLKLLMKYTPTPLKFLFIIICLITGYSCYAIDSNAIEQQANSSIKELYHTLNTMPNSSMTERIDWISSEFKGVPYILGSLGEGANARYDQFPRYRTDGFDCDTYVNTVLALATANSLETFQQCLKYTRYYEGKVSYINRNHFTSIDWNRNNQRRGLLKDITLTIKDKQKKSVALYAKALINKPGWYAYKTQDTIRLVHENKSEQAKRLAELKQKGSTLQTTLSTIPYIPLSALFSKNGEPNLYLFSQIPSGSIIEIVRPNWDLRKKIGTALNISHLGFAIKINNHLYFRQASSQFGKVVDVPLIDYLKEALVSPTIKGINVQIVLPRKPSTQGCRTFITH
;
A
#
# COMPACT_ATOMS: atom_id res chain seq x y z
N MET A 1 30.65 -56.60 -22.48
CA MET A 1 29.32 -56.86 -21.89
C MET A 1 29.21 -55.95 -20.67
N TYR A 2 28.77 -54.69 -20.88
CA TYR A 2 27.52 -54.10 -20.37
C TYR A 2 27.51 -53.98 -18.82
N LEU A 3 27.21 -52.88 -18.13
CA LEU A 3 26.75 -51.51 -18.40
C LEU A 3 26.89 -50.72 -17.08
N ILE A 4 27.19 -49.43 -17.17
CA ILE A 4 26.92 -48.33 -16.18
C ILE A 4 25.45 -47.89 -16.41
N PRO A 5 24.64 -47.24 -15.51
CA PRO A 5 25.00 -46.34 -14.39
C PRO A 5 24.27 -46.49 -13.05
N ASP A 6 24.88 -45.80 -12.08
CA ASP A 6 24.51 -45.57 -10.69
C ASP A 6 23.48 -44.43 -10.53
N LEU A 7 22.61 -44.58 -9.53
CA LEU A 7 21.59 -43.63 -9.10
C LEU A 7 22.23 -42.52 -8.26
N ASN A 8 21.92 -41.25 -8.54
CA ASN A 8 21.77 -40.27 -7.47
C ASN A 8 20.75 -39.17 -7.82
N HIS A 9 19.84 -39.00 -6.87
CA HIS A 9 18.55 -38.33 -6.98
C HIS A 9 18.61 -36.79 -6.92
N LEU A 10 17.66 -36.20 -7.65
CA LEU A 10 16.95 -34.91 -7.45
C LEU A 10 17.76 -33.66 -7.03
N LYS A 11 18.19 -32.90 -8.05
CA LYS A 11 18.20 -31.42 -7.99
C LYS A 11 16.96 -30.89 -8.71
N LEU A 12 15.92 -30.52 -7.96
CA LEU A 12 14.77 -29.79 -8.50
C LEU A 12 15.15 -28.30 -8.60
N LEU A 13 15.91 -27.94 -9.64
CA LEU A 13 16.06 -26.55 -10.08
C LEU A 13 14.84 -26.20 -10.92
N MET A 14 13.82 -25.57 -10.33
CA MET A 14 12.80 -24.86 -11.10
C MET A 14 13.45 -23.66 -11.79
N LYS A 15 13.91 -23.89 -13.02
CA LYS A 15 14.25 -22.86 -13.98
C LYS A 15 12.96 -22.11 -14.32
N TYR A 16 12.83 -20.88 -13.84
CA TYR A 16 11.82 -19.94 -14.31
C TYR A 16 12.16 -19.60 -15.77
N THR A 17 11.38 -20.15 -16.71
CA THR A 17 11.42 -19.75 -18.12
C THR A 17 10.55 -18.50 -18.30
N PRO A 18 11.07 -17.38 -18.81
CA PRO A 18 10.23 -16.24 -19.16
C PRO A 18 9.53 -16.55 -20.49
N THR A 19 8.25 -16.91 -20.44
CA THR A 19 7.40 -16.90 -21.65
C THR A 19 7.18 -15.45 -22.09
N PRO A 20 7.46 -15.10 -23.36
CA PRO A 20 7.18 -13.76 -23.87
C PRO A 20 5.69 -13.72 -24.25
N LEU A 21 4.83 -13.31 -23.32
CA LEU A 21 3.42 -13.12 -23.64
C LEU A 21 3.26 -11.79 -24.39
N LYS A 22 3.18 -11.91 -25.72
CA LYS A 22 2.82 -10.84 -26.64
C LYS A 22 1.51 -10.19 -26.20
N PHE A 23 1.51 -8.86 -26.19
CA PHE A 23 0.34 -8.02 -26.01
C PHE A 23 -0.79 -8.45 -26.97
N LEU A 24 -1.90 -8.90 -26.40
CA LEU A 24 -3.21 -8.87 -27.05
C LEU A 24 -4.25 -8.53 -26.00
N PHE A 25 -4.69 -7.27 -26.00
CA PHE A 25 -5.87 -6.83 -25.24
C PHE A 25 -7.09 -7.47 -25.88
N ILE A 26 -7.53 -8.62 -25.35
CA ILE A 26 -8.90 -9.10 -25.58
C ILE A 26 -9.70 -8.78 -24.32
N ILE A 27 -10.55 -7.76 -24.43
CA ILE A 27 -11.62 -7.49 -23.48
C ILE A 27 -12.69 -8.56 -23.71
N ILE A 28 -12.64 -9.65 -22.95
CA ILE A 28 -13.82 -10.51 -22.78
C ILE A 28 -14.65 -9.86 -21.66
N CYS A 29 -15.64 -9.05 -22.07
CA CYS A 29 -16.76 -8.68 -21.22
C CYS A 29 -17.61 -9.93 -20.97
N LEU A 30 -17.23 -10.75 -19.99
CA LEU A 30 -18.18 -11.64 -19.33
C LEU A 30 -19.08 -10.76 -18.45
N ILE A 31 -20.22 -10.37 -19.01
CA ILE A 31 -21.34 -9.80 -18.28
C ILE A 31 -21.91 -10.94 -17.41
N THR A 32 -21.27 -11.21 -16.28
CA THR A 32 -21.96 -11.85 -15.17
C THR A 32 -22.83 -10.77 -14.57
N GLY A 33 -24.16 -10.94 -14.64
CA GLY A 33 -25.09 -10.06 -13.96
C GLY A 33 -24.70 -9.93 -12.50
N TYR A 34 -24.16 -8.77 -12.14
CA TYR A 34 -23.94 -8.42 -10.75
C TYR A 34 -25.33 -8.26 -10.15
N SER A 35 -25.81 -9.29 -9.46
CA SER A 35 -26.76 -9.09 -8.38
C SER A 35 -26.15 -7.99 -7.51
N CYS A 36 -26.80 -6.83 -7.52
CA CYS A 36 -26.42 -5.66 -6.74
C CYS A 36 -26.68 -5.98 -5.27
N TYR A 37 -25.83 -6.83 -4.67
CA TYR A 37 -25.83 -7.01 -3.24
C TYR A 37 -25.36 -5.69 -2.63
N ALA A 38 -26.29 -5.03 -1.94
CA ALA A 38 -25.97 -3.92 -1.05
C ALA A 38 -24.77 -4.33 -0.17
N ILE A 39 -23.75 -3.49 -0.12
CA ILE A 39 -22.57 -3.78 0.70
C ILE A 39 -22.97 -3.60 2.16
N ASP A 40 -23.01 -4.70 2.91
CA ASP A 40 -23.22 -4.67 4.35
C ASP A 40 -21.91 -4.37 5.07
N SER A 41 -21.56 -3.08 5.12
CA SER A 41 -20.36 -2.61 5.81
C SER A 41 -20.35 -2.95 7.30
N ASN A 42 -21.51 -3.07 7.94
CA ASN A 42 -21.58 -3.46 9.35
C ASN A 42 -21.21 -4.93 9.52
N ALA A 43 -21.76 -5.83 8.69
CA ALA A 43 -21.40 -7.24 8.72
C ALA A 43 -19.91 -7.47 8.43
N ILE A 44 -19.34 -6.76 7.44
CA ILE A 44 -17.90 -6.84 7.14
C ILE A 44 -17.06 -6.37 8.33
N GLU A 45 -17.42 -5.25 8.97
CA GLU A 45 -16.71 -4.78 10.16
C GLU A 45 -16.87 -5.76 11.34
N GLN A 46 -18.02 -6.42 11.52
CA GLN A 46 -18.21 -7.43 12.56
C GLN A 46 -17.39 -8.70 12.32
N GLN A 47 -17.32 -9.17 11.07
CA GLN A 47 -16.43 -10.27 10.71
C GLN A 47 -14.97 -9.91 11.03
N ALA A 48 -14.55 -8.70 10.63
CA ALA A 48 -13.20 -8.22 10.89
C ALA A 48 -12.92 -8.07 12.40
N ASN A 49 -13.90 -7.65 13.21
CA ASN A 49 -13.77 -7.60 14.67
C ASN A 49 -13.44 -8.98 15.24
N SER A 50 -14.15 -10.03 14.80
CA SER A 50 -13.89 -11.40 15.25
C SER A 50 -12.50 -11.87 14.84
N SER A 51 -12.12 -11.71 13.57
CA SER A 51 -10.79 -12.10 13.07
C SER A 51 -9.66 -11.36 13.78
N ILE A 52 -9.81 -10.06 14.05
CA ILE A 52 -8.77 -9.26 14.71
C ILE A 52 -8.68 -9.60 16.20
N LYS A 53 -9.80 -9.86 16.88
CA LYS A 53 -9.77 -10.35 18.27
C LYS A 53 -9.05 -11.69 18.34
N GLU A 54 -9.37 -12.62 17.43
CA GLU A 54 -8.70 -13.92 17.35
C GLU A 54 -7.19 -13.76 17.10
N LEU A 55 -6.80 -12.93 16.13
CA LEU A 55 -5.41 -12.58 15.84
C LEU A 55 -4.68 -12.08 17.11
N TYR A 56 -5.33 -11.23 17.91
CA TYR A 56 -4.76 -10.76 19.17
C TYR A 56 -4.84 -11.78 20.32
N HIS A 57 -5.79 -12.71 20.33
CA HIS A 57 -5.79 -13.79 21.33
C HIS A 57 -4.68 -14.81 21.08
N THR A 58 -4.28 -14.98 19.81
CA THR A 58 -3.06 -15.71 19.45
C THR A 58 -1.76 -14.93 19.74
N LEU A 59 -1.81 -13.79 20.45
CA LEU A 59 -0.61 -12.96 20.75
C LEU A 59 0.53 -13.72 21.43
N ASN A 60 0.25 -14.82 22.14
CA ASN A 60 1.30 -15.65 22.73
C ASN A 60 2.21 -16.32 21.68
N THR A 61 1.77 -16.43 20.42
CA THR A 61 2.57 -16.89 19.28
C THR A 61 3.06 -15.75 18.37
N MET A 62 2.52 -14.54 18.52
CA MET A 62 2.96 -13.38 17.75
C MET A 62 4.36 -12.93 18.21
N PRO A 63 5.33 -12.74 17.31
CA PRO A 63 6.64 -12.22 17.67
C PRO A 63 6.52 -10.86 18.34
N ASN A 64 6.86 -10.77 19.63
CA ASN A 64 6.88 -9.51 20.39
C ASN A 64 8.29 -8.94 20.58
N SER A 65 9.28 -9.56 19.94
CA SER A 65 10.69 -9.19 20.00
C SER A 65 10.99 -7.88 19.26
N SER A 66 10.33 -7.61 18.13
CA SER A 66 10.50 -6.35 17.39
C SER A 66 9.29 -5.97 16.54
N MET A 67 9.14 -4.67 16.26
CA MET A 67 8.12 -4.16 15.32
C MET A 67 8.30 -4.75 13.91
N THR A 68 9.52 -5.02 13.49
CA THR A 68 9.82 -5.63 12.18
C THR A 68 9.25 -7.03 12.06
N GLU A 69 9.43 -7.88 13.07
CA GLU A 69 8.88 -9.24 13.08
C GLU A 69 7.35 -9.22 13.21
N ARG A 70 6.78 -8.26 13.96
CA ARG A 70 5.33 -8.04 14.00
C ARG A 70 4.78 -7.72 12.61
N ILE A 71 5.42 -6.79 11.88
CA ILE A 71 5.01 -6.44 10.52
C ILE A 71 5.10 -7.66 9.60
N ASP A 72 6.20 -8.40 9.64
CA ASP A 72 6.36 -9.61 8.81
C ASP A 72 5.24 -10.63 9.12
N TRP A 73 5.08 -11.00 10.38
CA TRP A 73 4.07 -11.98 10.80
C TRP A 73 2.65 -11.54 10.40
N ILE A 74 2.22 -10.34 10.81
CA ILE A 74 0.87 -9.81 10.53
C ILE A 74 0.64 -9.66 9.04
N SER A 75 1.61 -9.14 8.30
CA SER A 75 1.49 -8.98 6.85
C SER A 75 1.33 -10.34 6.15
N SER A 76 1.94 -11.40 6.70
CA SER A 76 1.89 -12.74 6.15
C SER A 76 0.53 -13.43 6.33
N GLU A 77 -0.20 -13.14 7.41
CA GLU A 77 -1.55 -13.66 7.68
C GLU A 77 -2.56 -13.29 6.59
N PHE A 78 -2.32 -12.18 5.88
CA PHE A 78 -3.19 -11.72 4.80
C PHE A 78 -2.73 -12.18 3.41
N LYS A 79 -1.68 -12.99 3.28
CA LYS A 79 -1.27 -13.52 1.97
C LYS A 79 -2.40 -14.33 1.35
N GLY A 80 -2.64 -14.11 0.06
CA GLY A 80 -3.73 -14.75 -0.66
C GLY A 80 -5.09 -14.06 -0.51
N VAL A 81 -5.25 -13.11 0.41
CA VAL A 81 -6.49 -12.33 0.55
C VAL A 81 -6.74 -11.53 -0.75
N PRO A 82 -7.98 -11.57 -1.31
CA PRO A 82 -8.30 -10.95 -2.59
C PRO A 82 -8.00 -9.45 -2.69
N TYR A 83 -7.72 -8.99 -3.90
CA TYR A 83 -7.60 -7.58 -4.23
C TYR A 83 -8.99 -6.96 -4.41
N ILE A 84 -9.27 -5.86 -3.70
CA ILE A 84 -10.50 -5.07 -3.86
C ILE A 84 -10.12 -3.60 -3.98
N LEU A 85 -10.39 -3.00 -5.15
CA LEU A 85 -10.11 -1.59 -5.38
C LEU A 85 -10.98 -0.71 -4.48
N GLY A 86 -10.36 0.20 -3.72
CA GLY A 86 -11.08 1.09 -2.82
C GLY A 86 -11.70 0.34 -1.66
N SER A 87 -10.97 -0.63 -1.08
CA SER A 87 -11.49 -1.59 -0.08
C SER A 87 -12.25 -0.98 1.10
N LEU A 88 -11.93 0.27 1.47
CA LEU A 88 -12.42 0.92 2.68
C LEU A 88 -13.07 2.29 2.40
N GLY A 89 -14.00 2.67 3.28
CA GLY A 89 -14.68 3.97 3.33
C GLY A 89 -14.62 4.58 4.73
N GLU A 90 -15.63 5.39 5.06
CA GLU A 90 -15.85 6.01 6.38
C GLU A 90 -16.83 5.22 7.27
N GLY A 91 -17.41 4.12 6.79
CA GLY A 91 -18.35 3.25 7.51
C GLY A 91 -19.81 3.43 7.10
N ALA A 92 -20.69 2.52 7.52
CA ALA A 92 -22.07 2.39 7.02
C ALA A 92 -22.91 3.68 7.03
N ASN A 93 -22.71 4.55 8.03
CA ASN A 93 -23.47 5.79 8.19
C ASN A 93 -22.77 7.04 7.58
N ALA A 94 -21.69 6.84 6.82
CA ALA A 94 -20.91 7.93 6.27
C ALA A 94 -21.69 8.77 5.25
N ARG A 95 -21.30 10.05 5.14
CA ARG A 95 -21.89 10.97 4.16
C ARG A 95 -21.54 10.56 2.73
N TYR A 96 -20.27 10.37 2.38
CA TYR A 96 -19.88 10.18 0.98
C TYR A 96 -19.59 8.73 0.61
N ASP A 97 -18.97 7.98 1.51
CA ASP A 97 -18.43 6.66 1.19
C ASP A 97 -18.69 5.68 2.35
N GLN A 98 -19.73 4.88 2.15
CA GLN A 98 -20.29 3.99 3.17
C GLN A 98 -19.64 2.61 3.20
N PHE A 99 -18.55 2.38 2.45
CA PHE A 99 -17.72 1.18 2.59
C PHE A 99 -17.15 1.05 4.02
N PRO A 100 -16.78 -0.17 4.45
CA PRO A 100 -16.35 -0.42 5.82
C PRO A 100 -15.09 0.36 6.19
N ARG A 101 -14.92 0.67 7.48
CA ARG A 101 -13.75 1.38 8.03
C ARG A 101 -12.50 0.52 8.07
N TYR A 102 -12.69 -0.80 8.20
CA TYR A 102 -11.68 -1.85 8.17
C TYR A 102 -12.32 -3.16 7.74
N ARG A 103 -11.51 -4.07 7.20
CA ARG A 103 -11.92 -5.40 6.76
C ARG A 103 -10.71 -6.34 6.74
N THR A 104 -10.95 -7.65 6.73
CA THR A 104 -9.89 -8.69 6.66
C THR A 104 -10.02 -9.60 5.43
N ASP A 105 -11.07 -9.44 4.65
CA ASP A 105 -11.46 -10.28 3.50
C ASP A 105 -11.02 -9.71 2.14
N GLY A 106 -10.45 -8.52 2.09
CA GLY A 106 -9.97 -7.94 0.83
C GLY A 106 -9.25 -6.59 0.97
N PHE A 107 -8.23 -6.38 0.15
CA PHE A 107 -7.40 -5.17 0.22
C PHE A 107 -7.05 -4.59 -1.16
N ASP A 108 -6.92 -3.28 -1.23
CA ASP A 108 -6.02 -2.63 -2.20
C ASP A 108 -4.65 -2.37 -1.54
N CYS A 109 -3.69 -1.82 -2.29
CA CYS A 109 -2.35 -1.57 -1.80
C CYS A 109 -2.29 -0.63 -0.58
N ASP A 110 -3.11 0.42 -0.58
CA ASP A 110 -3.14 1.41 0.49
C ASP A 110 -3.76 0.80 1.75
N THR A 111 -4.92 0.18 1.62
CA THR A 111 -5.67 -0.40 2.73
C THR A 111 -4.96 -1.59 3.35
N TYR A 112 -4.21 -2.37 2.56
CA TYR A 112 -3.32 -3.41 3.07
C TYR A 112 -2.24 -2.83 4.00
N VAL A 113 -1.45 -1.86 3.51
CA VAL A 113 -0.37 -1.25 4.31
C VAL A 113 -0.92 -0.57 5.56
N ASN A 114 -2.02 0.17 5.43
CA ASN A 114 -2.66 0.83 6.57
C ASN A 114 -3.15 -0.18 7.64
N THR A 115 -3.73 -1.30 7.22
CA THR A 115 -4.26 -2.33 8.13
C THR A 115 -3.12 -3.04 8.86
N VAL A 116 -2.08 -3.47 8.15
CA VAL A 116 -0.91 -4.13 8.75
C VAL A 116 -0.21 -3.19 9.73
N LEU A 117 0.02 -1.92 9.38
CA LEU A 117 0.65 -0.96 10.29
C LEU A 117 -0.19 -0.69 11.54
N ALA A 118 -1.50 -0.57 11.39
CA ALA A 118 -2.40 -0.38 12.53
C ALA A 118 -2.42 -1.60 13.46
N LEU A 119 -2.41 -2.81 12.91
CA LEU A 119 -2.33 -4.05 13.70
C LEU A 119 -0.96 -4.19 14.39
N ALA A 120 0.13 -3.93 13.68
CA ALA A 120 1.49 -4.06 14.22
C ALA A 120 1.74 -3.08 15.39
N THR A 121 1.13 -1.90 15.33
CA THR A 121 1.28 -0.85 16.36
C THR A 121 0.24 -0.92 17.48
N ALA A 122 -0.72 -1.84 17.42
CA ALA A 122 -1.75 -2.06 18.43
C ALA A 122 -1.61 -3.44 19.10
N ASN A 123 -2.35 -3.64 20.20
CA ASN A 123 -2.38 -4.89 20.98
C ASN A 123 -3.80 -5.40 21.27
N SER A 124 -4.82 -4.72 20.76
CA SER A 124 -6.23 -5.09 20.93
C SER A 124 -7.04 -4.57 19.75
N LEU A 125 -8.28 -5.01 19.62
CA LEU A 125 -9.20 -4.50 18.61
C LEU A 125 -9.44 -2.98 18.77
N GLU A 126 -9.62 -2.51 20.00
CA GLU A 126 -9.92 -1.11 20.31
C GLU A 126 -8.74 -0.21 19.96
N THR A 127 -7.53 -0.63 20.35
CA THR A 127 -6.31 0.09 19.99
C THR A 127 -6.05 0.03 18.48
N PHE A 128 -6.31 -1.10 17.82
CA PHE A 128 -6.25 -1.20 16.35
C PHE A 128 -7.16 -0.19 15.67
N GLN A 129 -8.44 -0.12 16.07
CA GLN A 129 -9.41 0.82 15.51
C GLN A 129 -8.92 2.27 15.67
N GLN A 130 -8.31 2.60 16.82
CA GLN A 130 -7.69 3.90 17.05
C GLN A 130 -6.48 4.13 16.14
N CYS A 131 -5.57 3.17 16.03
CA CYS A 131 -4.36 3.26 15.21
C CYS A 131 -4.71 3.42 13.73
N LEU A 132 -5.67 2.63 13.22
CA LEU A 132 -6.12 2.75 11.84
C LEU A 132 -6.75 4.11 11.58
N LYS A 133 -7.56 4.62 12.50
CA LYS A 133 -8.16 5.95 12.40
C LYS A 133 -7.10 7.05 12.24
N TYR A 134 -6.06 7.07 13.08
CA TYR A 134 -4.98 8.06 12.99
C TYR A 134 -4.03 7.84 11.80
N THR A 135 -3.96 6.60 11.27
CA THR A 135 -3.15 6.31 10.08
C THR A 135 -3.86 6.74 8.80
N ARG A 136 -5.18 6.55 8.72
CA ARG A 136 -6.00 6.84 7.54
C ARG A 136 -6.52 8.27 7.44
N TYR A 137 -6.67 8.98 8.55
CA TYR A 137 -7.31 10.31 8.57
C TYR A 137 -6.43 11.35 9.27
N TYR A 138 -6.36 12.56 8.71
CA TYR A 138 -5.71 13.71 9.33
C TYR A 138 -6.26 13.93 10.75
N GLU A 139 -5.37 13.91 11.74
CA GLU A 139 -5.70 14.01 13.17
C GLU A 139 -6.76 13.00 13.66
N GLY A 140 -6.97 11.89 12.95
CA GLY A 140 -7.99 10.90 13.27
C GLY A 140 -9.44 11.38 13.10
N LYS A 141 -9.66 12.50 12.39
CA LYS A 141 -10.99 13.07 12.13
C LYS A 141 -11.63 12.39 10.91
N VAL A 142 -12.42 11.35 11.15
CA VAL A 142 -13.05 10.53 10.09
C VAL A 142 -13.98 11.37 9.20
N SER A 143 -13.55 11.64 7.97
CA SER A 143 -14.36 12.22 6.89
C SER A 143 -13.63 12.02 5.56
N TYR A 144 -14.36 12.05 4.45
CA TYR A 144 -13.77 11.89 3.12
C TYR A 144 -12.66 12.92 2.86
N ILE A 145 -12.85 14.19 3.22
CA ILE A 145 -11.88 15.25 2.96
C ILE A 145 -10.62 15.15 3.84
N ASN A 146 -10.75 14.53 5.01
CA ASN A 146 -9.63 14.31 5.94
C ASN A 146 -8.93 12.96 5.70
N ARG A 147 -9.47 12.08 4.84
CA ARG A 147 -8.82 10.83 4.49
C ARG A 147 -7.51 11.15 3.78
N ASN A 148 -6.46 10.42 4.14
CA ASN A 148 -5.13 10.55 3.55
C ASN A 148 -5.13 9.95 2.13
N HIS A 149 -5.73 10.64 1.15
CA HIS A 149 -5.88 10.15 -0.23
C HIS A 149 -4.59 10.16 -1.02
N PHE A 150 -3.75 11.17 -0.82
CA PHE A 150 -2.50 11.31 -1.56
C PHE A 150 -1.35 10.79 -0.70
N THR A 151 -0.74 9.68 -1.11
CA THR A 151 0.32 9.01 -0.34
C THR A 151 1.40 10.01 0.08
N SER A 152 1.92 10.83 -0.84
CA SER A 152 3.00 11.77 -0.50
C SER A 152 2.59 12.95 0.40
N ILE A 153 1.60 13.76 0.00
CA ILE A 153 1.28 15.02 0.71
C ILE A 153 0.34 14.84 1.90
N ASP A 154 -0.37 13.72 1.99
CA ASP A 154 -1.26 13.41 3.10
C ASP A 154 -0.67 12.27 3.94
N TRP A 155 -0.56 11.06 3.39
CA TRP A 155 -0.25 9.88 4.18
C TRP A 155 1.16 9.89 4.78
N ASN A 156 2.20 10.07 3.95
CA ASN A 156 3.60 10.17 4.37
C ASN A 156 3.76 11.35 5.32
N ARG A 157 3.30 12.54 4.91
CA ARG A 157 3.39 13.77 5.73
C ARG A 157 2.77 13.58 7.11
N ASN A 158 1.54 13.09 7.20
CA ASN A 158 0.80 13.01 8.46
C ASN A 158 1.35 11.89 9.35
N ASN A 159 1.70 10.73 8.77
CA ASN A 159 2.27 9.62 9.52
C ASN A 159 3.72 9.87 9.96
N GLN A 160 4.51 10.63 9.20
CA GLN A 160 5.81 11.12 9.64
C GLN A 160 5.69 12.17 10.73
N ARG A 161 4.78 13.15 10.59
CA ARG A 161 4.59 14.23 11.58
C ARG A 161 4.20 13.71 12.96
N ARG A 162 3.46 12.61 13.03
CA ARG A 162 3.08 11.98 14.30
C ARG A 162 4.08 10.93 14.81
N GLY A 163 5.21 10.78 14.15
CA GLY A 163 6.26 9.84 14.54
C GLY A 163 5.95 8.36 14.28
N LEU A 164 4.97 8.02 13.42
CA LEU A 164 4.78 6.62 13.01
C LEU A 164 5.88 6.20 12.04
N LEU A 165 6.13 7.04 11.02
CA LEU A 165 7.01 6.70 9.90
C LEU A 165 8.23 7.62 9.85
N LYS A 166 9.30 7.10 9.27
CA LYS A 166 10.48 7.89 8.89
C LYS A 166 10.95 7.49 7.51
N ASP A 167 11.09 8.48 6.64
CA ASP A 167 11.75 8.33 5.35
C ASP A 167 13.26 8.10 5.56
N ILE A 168 13.79 6.99 5.01
CA ILE A 168 15.20 6.63 5.07
C ILE A 168 15.85 6.57 3.68
N THR A 169 15.15 7.06 2.66
CA THR A 169 15.59 6.96 1.26
C THR A 169 16.97 7.59 1.05
N LEU A 170 17.21 8.75 1.69
CA LEU A 170 18.50 9.46 1.63
C LEU A 170 19.63 8.79 2.40
N THR A 171 19.32 7.82 3.28
CA THR A 171 20.34 7.09 4.05
C THR A 171 20.89 5.89 3.29
N ILE A 172 20.23 5.47 2.21
CA ILE A 172 20.72 4.41 1.32
C ILE A 172 21.76 5.02 0.38
N LYS A 173 23.01 4.55 0.53
CA LYS A 173 24.19 5.20 -0.04
C LYS A 173 24.98 4.26 -0.95
N ASP A 174 25.75 4.81 -1.87
CA ASP A 174 26.74 4.07 -2.65
C ASP A 174 27.95 3.64 -1.79
N LYS A 175 28.88 2.89 -2.40
CA LYS A 175 30.11 2.42 -1.73
C LYS A 175 31.02 3.58 -1.29
N GLN A 176 30.82 4.78 -1.84
CA GLN A 176 31.51 6.01 -1.50
C GLN A 176 30.77 6.81 -0.39
N LYS A 177 29.75 6.21 0.25
CA LYS A 177 28.94 6.79 1.32
C LYS A 177 28.14 8.03 0.89
N LYS A 178 27.90 8.22 -0.41
CA LYS A 178 27.05 9.29 -0.95
C LYS A 178 25.64 8.77 -1.19
N SER A 179 24.63 9.60 -0.92
CA SER A 179 23.25 9.26 -1.25
C SER A 179 23.09 9.18 -2.77
N VAL A 180 22.40 8.15 -3.24
CA VAL A 180 22.05 7.98 -4.66
C VAL A 180 20.66 8.53 -5.00
N ALA A 181 19.92 9.01 -3.99
CA ALA A 181 18.54 9.40 -4.16
C ALA A 181 18.40 10.72 -4.95
N LEU A 182 17.32 10.80 -5.73
CA LEU A 182 16.85 12.00 -6.41
C LEU A 182 15.54 12.47 -5.78
N TYR A 183 15.00 13.60 -6.22
CA TYR A 183 13.71 14.11 -5.76
C TYR A 183 12.65 14.04 -6.86
N ALA A 184 11.51 13.43 -6.53
CA ALA A 184 10.30 13.42 -7.34
C ALA A 184 9.41 14.61 -6.94
N LYS A 185 8.94 15.37 -7.93
CA LYS A 185 8.09 16.55 -7.74
C LYS A 185 6.81 16.46 -8.55
N ALA A 186 5.66 16.52 -7.90
CA ALA A 186 4.36 16.56 -8.54
C ALA A 186 3.47 17.64 -7.92
N LEU A 187 2.83 18.45 -8.76
CA LEU A 187 1.85 19.43 -8.29
C LEU A 187 0.51 18.73 -8.05
N ILE A 188 0.20 18.48 -6.79
CA ILE A 188 -1.05 17.82 -6.38
C ILE A 188 -2.15 18.88 -6.28
N ASN A 189 -3.02 18.92 -7.28
CA ASN A 189 -4.16 19.84 -7.37
C ASN A 189 -5.41 19.17 -6.78
N LYS A 190 -5.62 19.29 -5.46
CA LYS A 190 -6.82 18.75 -4.81
C LYS A 190 -8.11 19.32 -5.41
N PRO A 191 -8.29 20.65 -5.59
CA PRO A 191 -9.49 21.18 -6.25
C PRO A 191 -9.78 20.53 -7.60
N GLY A 192 -8.76 20.41 -8.47
CA GLY A 192 -8.88 19.73 -9.75
C GLY A 192 -9.25 18.26 -9.62
N TRP A 193 -8.65 17.54 -8.67
CA TRP A 193 -8.98 16.15 -8.39
C TRP A 193 -10.42 15.96 -7.93
N TYR A 194 -10.92 16.85 -7.06
CA TYR A 194 -12.32 16.82 -6.65
C TYR A 194 -13.26 17.14 -7.81
N ALA A 195 -12.93 18.12 -8.65
CA ALA A 195 -13.73 18.48 -9.82
C ALA A 195 -13.90 17.30 -10.81
N TYR A 196 -12.89 16.43 -10.95
CA TYR A 196 -12.93 15.24 -11.81
C TYR A 196 -13.75 14.06 -11.26
N LYS A 197 -14.21 14.11 -10.01
CA LYS A 197 -14.96 12.99 -9.41
C LYS A 197 -16.30 12.76 -10.11
N THR A 198 -16.66 11.50 -10.26
CA THR A 198 -17.96 11.03 -10.76
C THR A 198 -18.84 10.55 -9.60
N GLN A 199 -20.09 10.18 -9.91
CA GLN A 199 -21.01 9.62 -8.92
C GLN A 199 -20.49 8.33 -8.29
N ASP A 200 -19.59 7.60 -8.94
CA ASP A 200 -18.95 6.38 -8.40
C ASP A 200 -18.11 6.66 -7.14
N THR A 201 -17.72 7.92 -6.93
CA THR A 201 -17.09 8.33 -5.67
C THR A 201 -18.05 8.25 -4.48
N ILE A 202 -19.36 8.43 -4.72
CA ILE A 202 -20.37 8.38 -3.68
C ILE A 202 -20.90 6.95 -3.57
N ARG A 203 -20.39 6.20 -2.60
CA ARG A 203 -20.72 4.79 -2.40
C ARG A 203 -21.69 4.67 -1.25
N LEU A 204 -22.94 4.33 -1.54
CA LEU A 204 -23.99 4.16 -0.53
C LEU A 204 -24.30 2.67 -0.34
N VAL A 205 -24.66 2.25 0.88
CA VAL A 205 -25.13 0.89 1.19
C VAL A 205 -26.36 0.56 0.35
N HIS A 206 -27.29 1.51 0.26
CA HIS A 206 -28.44 1.45 -0.63
C HIS A 206 -28.26 2.47 -1.73
N GLU A 207 -28.20 2.00 -2.97
CA GLU A 207 -27.99 2.86 -4.12
C GLU A 207 -29.13 3.88 -4.26
N ASN A 208 -28.75 5.14 -4.49
CA ASN A 208 -29.69 6.21 -4.77
C ASN A 208 -28.99 7.28 -5.62
N LYS A 209 -29.18 7.22 -6.95
CA LYS A 209 -28.49 8.09 -7.91
C LYS A 209 -28.74 9.58 -7.66
N SER A 210 -29.95 9.95 -7.22
CA SER A 210 -30.30 11.35 -6.92
C SER A 210 -29.54 11.86 -5.70
N GLU A 211 -29.53 11.08 -4.62
CA GLU A 211 -28.76 11.43 -3.42
C GLU A 211 -27.24 11.40 -3.71
N GLN A 212 -26.76 10.45 -4.52
CA GLN A 212 -25.36 10.41 -4.96
C GLN A 212 -24.98 11.67 -5.74
N ALA A 213 -25.84 12.16 -6.65
CA ALA A 213 -25.61 13.41 -7.36
C ALA A 213 -25.50 14.61 -6.40
N LYS A 214 -26.43 14.72 -5.45
CA LYS A 214 -26.46 15.79 -4.44
C LYS A 214 -25.19 15.78 -3.57
N ARG A 215 -24.82 14.60 -3.05
CA ARG A 215 -23.61 14.44 -2.22
C ARG A 215 -22.32 14.66 -2.99
N LEU A 216 -22.29 14.30 -4.28
CA LEU A 216 -21.15 14.61 -5.14
C LEU A 216 -20.98 16.12 -5.33
N ALA A 217 -22.07 16.85 -5.61
CA ALA A 217 -22.02 18.31 -5.74
C ALA A 217 -21.49 18.97 -4.45
N GLU A 218 -22.00 18.54 -3.29
CA GLU A 218 -21.52 18.96 -1.97
C GLU A 218 -20.03 18.66 -1.78
N LEU A 219 -19.58 17.45 -2.14
CA LEU A 219 -18.19 17.03 -2.01
C LEU A 219 -17.27 17.83 -2.93
N LYS A 220 -17.70 18.14 -4.16
CA LYS A 220 -16.95 18.99 -5.10
C LYS A 220 -16.81 20.41 -4.58
N GLN A 221 -17.86 20.98 -4.00
CA GLN A 221 -17.82 22.30 -3.37
C GLN A 221 -16.85 22.35 -2.17
N LYS A 222 -16.86 21.32 -1.32
CA LYS A 222 -15.86 21.20 -0.24
C LYS A 222 -14.45 21.01 -0.79
N GLY A 223 -14.31 20.24 -1.86
CA GLY A 223 -13.04 19.98 -2.52
C GLY A 223 -12.41 21.21 -3.18
N SER A 224 -13.23 22.14 -3.71
CA SER A 224 -12.73 23.34 -4.39
C SER A 224 -12.03 24.33 -3.46
N THR A 225 -12.26 24.26 -2.14
CA THR A 225 -11.59 25.10 -1.15
C THR A 225 -10.27 24.50 -0.64
N LEU A 226 -9.91 23.29 -1.07
CA LEU A 226 -8.67 22.63 -0.65
C LEU A 226 -7.45 23.23 -1.37
N GLN A 227 -6.27 23.00 -0.81
CA GLN A 227 -5.04 23.56 -1.34
C GLN A 227 -4.43 22.70 -2.44
N THR A 228 -3.87 23.36 -3.46
CA THR A 228 -2.89 22.75 -4.36
C THR A 228 -1.54 22.73 -3.65
N THR A 229 -0.86 21.59 -3.65
CA THR A 229 0.41 21.40 -2.93
C THR A 229 1.46 20.81 -3.86
N LEU A 230 2.64 21.41 -3.91
CA LEU A 230 3.80 20.78 -4.54
C LEU A 230 4.33 19.67 -3.63
N SER A 231 4.18 18.42 -4.07
CA SER A 231 4.80 17.28 -3.42
C SER A 231 6.28 17.21 -3.79
N THR A 232 7.15 16.94 -2.82
CA THR A 232 8.58 16.67 -3.04
C THR A 232 8.98 15.49 -2.16
N ILE A 233 9.34 14.35 -2.77
CA ILE A 233 9.75 13.13 -2.06
C ILE A 233 11.10 12.63 -2.58
N PRO A 234 12.00 12.14 -1.72
CA PRO A 234 13.19 11.46 -2.20
C PRO A 234 12.83 10.09 -2.79
N TYR A 235 13.60 9.61 -3.76
CA TYR A 235 13.49 8.24 -4.27
C TYR A 235 14.86 7.74 -4.74
N ILE A 236 15.12 6.45 -4.58
CA ILE A 236 16.29 5.81 -5.18
C ILE A 236 15.95 5.52 -6.64
N PRO A 237 16.67 6.09 -7.61
CA PRO A 237 16.34 5.88 -9.02
C PRO A 237 16.66 4.44 -9.46
N LEU A 238 15.84 3.90 -10.37
CA LEU A 238 16.08 2.59 -10.99
C LEU A 238 17.44 2.54 -11.68
N SER A 239 17.93 3.67 -12.22
CA SER A 239 19.27 3.78 -12.82
C SER A 239 20.43 3.64 -11.81
N ALA A 240 20.16 3.73 -10.50
CA ALA A 240 21.13 3.41 -9.45
C ALA A 240 20.95 1.96 -8.96
N LEU A 241 19.71 1.47 -8.90
CA LEU A 241 19.38 0.10 -8.50
C LEU A 241 19.76 -0.94 -9.54
N PHE A 242 19.84 -0.57 -10.81
CA PHE A 242 20.20 -1.45 -11.92
C PHE A 242 21.27 -0.81 -12.80
N SER A 243 22.21 -1.63 -13.27
CA SER A 243 23.15 -1.23 -14.31
C SER A 243 22.42 -1.00 -15.65
N LYS A 244 23.12 -0.43 -16.64
CA LYS A 244 22.59 -0.29 -18.01
C LYS A 244 22.17 -1.63 -18.64
N ASN A 245 22.77 -2.74 -18.19
CA ASN A 245 22.45 -4.09 -18.67
C ASN A 245 21.35 -4.78 -17.85
N GLY A 246 20.76 -4.08 -16.87
CA GLY A 246 19.70 -4.64 -16.01
C GLY A 246 20.21 -5.53 -14.87
N GLU A 247 21.51 -5.46 -14.54
CA GLU A 247 22.08 -6.17 -13.38
C GLU A 247 21.79 -5.43 -12.08
N PRO A 248 21.31 -6.10 -11.02
CA PRO A 248 20.91 -5.45 -9.78
C PRO A 248 22.12 -5.02 -8.95
N ASN A 249 22.02 -3.83 -8.37
CA ASN A 249 22.99 -3.32 -7.41
C ASN A 249 22.70 -3.88 -6.01
N LEU A 250 23.18 -5.10 -5.75
CA LEU A 250 22.93 -5.83 -4.50
C LEU A 250 23.38 -5.05 -3.25
N TYR A 251 24.37 -4.17 -3.36
CA TYR A 251 24.83 -3.32 -2.26
C TYR A 251 23.79 -2.29 -1.82
N LEU A 252 23.03 -1.72 -2.77
CA LEU A 252 21.92 -0.82 -2.44
C LEU A 252 20.74 -1.60 -1.88
N PHE A 253 20.39 -2.73 -2.50
CA PHE A 253 19.28 -3.58 -2.04
C PHE A 253 19.49 -4.12 -0.62
N SER A 254 20.73 -4.47 -0.25
CA SER A 254 21.03 -5.00 1.09
C SER A 254 20.76 -4.00 2.22
N GLN A 255 20.81 -2.70 1.91
CA GLN A 255 20.57 -1.61 2.88
C GLN A 255 19.08 -1.39 3.18
N ILE A 256 18.15 -1.95 2.40
CA ILE A 256 16.72 -1.86 2.65
C ILE A 256 16.38 -2.74 3.87
N PRO A 257 15.86 -2.18 4.98
CA PRO A 257 15.48 -2.96 6.15
C PRO A 257 14.25 -3.83 5.88
N SER A 258 14.18 -5.01 6.50
CA SER A 258 12.93 -5.79 6.54
C SER A 258 11.85 -5.01 7.29
N GLY A 259 10.58 -5.18 6.91
CA GLY A 259 9.44 -4.43 7.45
C GLY A 259 9.36 -2.97 7.01
N SER A 260 10.23 -2.51 6.11
CA SER A 260 10.13 -1.17 5.53
C SER A 260 8.95 -1.08 4.56
N ILE A 261 8.38 0.11 4.40
CA ILE A 261 7.38 0.42 3.39
C ILE A 261 8.12 0.85 2.13
N ILE A 262 7.80 0.23 1.00
CA ILE A 262 8.29 0.58 -0.32
C ILE A 262 7.17 1.26 -1.10
N GLU A 263 7.43 2.45 -1.63
CA GLU A 263 6.49 3.18 -2.49
C GLU A 263 7.07 3.27 -3.90
N ILE A 264 6.24 2.97 -4.92
CA ILE A 264 6.66 3.00 -6.33
C ILE A 264 6.50 4.42 -6.89
N VAL A 265 7.64 5.04 -7.19
CA VAL A 265 7.75 6.47 -7.52
C VAL A 265 7.71 6.71 -9.03
N ARG A 266 6.87 7.67 -9.42
CA ARG A 266 6.76 8.22 -10.78
C ARG A 266 6.97 9.74 -10.72
N PRO A 267 8.18 10.28 -10.98
CA PRO A 267 8.59 11.58 -10.44
C PRO A 267 7.65 12.77 -10.66
N ASN A 268 7.00 12.86 -11.81
CA ASN A 268 5.98 13.86 -12.14
C ASN A 268 4.93 13.23 -13.06
N TRP A 269 4.15 12.27 -12.53
CA TRP A 269 3.19 11.54 -13.34
C TRP A 269 1.97 12.42 -13.65
N ASP A 270 1.92 12.94 -14.87
CA ASP A 270 0.83 13.80 -15.30
C ASP A 270 -0.44 12.98 -15.59
N LEU A 271 -1.39 13.07 -14.66
CA LEU A 271 -2.71 12.48 -14.78
C LEU A 271 -3.81 13.54 -14.81
N ARG A 272 -3.48 14.80 -15.11
CA ARG A 272 -4.45 15.92 -15.06
C ARG A 272 -5.67 15.68 -15.95
N LYS A 273 -5.47 15.08 -17.12
CA LYS A 273 -6.56 14.72 -18.05
C LYS A 273 -7.40 13.50 -17.61
N LYS A 274 -6.91 12.70 -16.66
CA LYS A 274 -7.56 11.47 -16.20
C LYS A 274 -8.26 11.64 -14.87
N ILE A 275 -7.62 12.34 -13.94
CA ILE A 275 -8.08 12.49 -12.55
C ILE A 275 -7.94 13.93 -12.03
N GLY A 276 -7.62 14.92 -12.87
CA GLY A 276 -7.56 16.32 -12.45
C GLY A 276 -6.29 16.77 -11.72
N THR A 277 -5.30 15.89 -11.54
CA THR A 277 -4.03 16.22 -10.86
C THR A 277 -2.85 15.39 -11.37
N ALA A 278 -1.62 15.83 -11.11
CA ALA A 278 -0.44 14.97 -11.17
C ALA A 278 -0.31 14.12 -9.90
N LEU A 279 0.50 13.06 -9.95
CA LEU A 279 0.89 12.20 -8.82
C LEU A 279 2.40 11.92 -8.86
N ASN A 280 2.97 11.50 -7.73
CA ASN A 280 4.35 11.01 -7.67
C ASN A 280 4.52 9.60 -7.10
N ILE A 281 3.47 8.99 -6.57
CA ILE A 281 3.44 7.60 -6.07
C ILE A 281 2.30 6.87 -6.76
N SER A 282 2.50 5.61 -7.11
CA SER A 282 1.51 4.80 -7.84
C SER A 282 1.15 3.46 -7.19
N HIS A 283 1.96 2.98 -6.25
CA HIS A 283 1.76 1.70 -5.55
C HIS A 283 2.62 1.67 -4.29
N LEU A 284 2.31 0.77 -3.36
CA LEU A 284 3.08 0.56 -2.14
C LEU A 284 2.89 -0.85 -1.54
N GLY A 285 3.78 -1.22 -0.64
CA GLY A 285 3.80 -2.48 0.08
C GLY A 285 4.98 -2.58 1.04
N PHE A 286 5.28 -3.78 1.55
CA PHE A 286 6.37 -4.00 2.49
C PHE A 286 7.57 -4.67 1.83
N ALA A 287 8.78 -4.28 2.23
CA ALA A 287 10.00 -5.04 1.95
C ALA A 287 10.21 -6.07 3.06
N ILE A 288 10.11 -7.36 2.75
CA ILE A 288 10.23 -8.46 3.72
C ILE A 288 11.43 -9.33 3.35
N LYS A 289 12.36 -9.54 4.29
CA LYS A 289 13.50 -10.45 4.09
C LYS A 289 13.12 -11.87 4.53
N ILE A 290 13.07 -12.80 3.58
CA ILE A 290 12.79 -14.23 3.81
C ILE A 290 13.97 -15.03 3.28
N ASN A 291 14.62 -15.84 4.12
CA ASN A 291 15.80 -16.64 3.75
C ASN A 291 16.90 -15.82 3.06
N ASN A 292 17.17 -14.60 3.53
CA ASN A 292 18.13 -13.65 2.95
C ASN A 292 17.77 -13.08 1.55
N HIS A 293 16.55 -13.32 1.06
CA HIS A 293 16.01 -12.71 -0.15
C HIS A 293 14.99 -11.62 0.21
N LEU A 294 15.02 -10.51 -0.52
CA LEU A 294 14.11 -9.37 -0.29
C LEU A 294 12.88 -9.48 -1.19
N TYR A 295 11.72 -9.63 -0.56
CA TYR A 295 10.41 -9.69 -1.21
C TYR A 295 9.67 -8.37 -1.06
N PHE A 296 8.85 -8.05 -2.06
CA PHE A 296 7.85 -7.00 -2.02
C PHE A 296 6.48 -7.64 -1.74
N ARG A 297 6.03 -7.52 -0.50
CA ARG A 297 4.73 -8.02 -0.04
C ARG A 297 3.67 -6.95 -0.22
N GLN A 298 2.69 -7.19 -1.09
CA GLN A 298 1.71 -6.17 -1.47
C GLN A 298 0.40 -6.77 -1.98
N ALA A 299 -0.69 -6.01 -1.84
CA ALA A 299 -1.97 -6.30 -2.47
C ALA A 299 -1.92 -5.92 -3.95
N SER A 300 -1.92 -6.92 -4.83
CA SER A 300 -1.70 -6.74 -6.26
C SER A 300 -3.00 -6.83 -7.06
N SER A 301 -3.29 -5.79 -7.84
CA SER A 301 -4.36 -5.87 -8.85
C SER A 301 -4.03 -6.84 -9.98
N GLN A 302 -2.74 -7.01 -10.31
CA GLN A 302 -2.28 -7.93 -11.37
C GLN A 302 -2.47 -9.40 -10.97
N PHE A 303 -2.16 -9.74 -9.72
CA PHE A 303 -2.36 -11.10 -9.21
C PHE A 303 -3.75 -11.32 -8.58
N GLY A 304 -4.54 -10.25 -8.42
CA GLY A 304 -5.87 -10.29 -7.82
C GLY A 304 -5.88 -10.59 -6.31
N LYS A 305 -4.74 -10.49 -5.62
CA LYS A 305 -4.58 -10.82 -4.19
C LYS A 305 -3.30 -10.25 -3.57
N VAL A 306 -3.16 -10.38 -2.26
CA VAL A 306 -1.91 -10.13 -1.53
C VAL A 306 -0.88 -11.21 -1.87
N VAL A 307 0.31 -10.80 -2.32
CA VAL A 307 1.38 -11.71 -2.77
C VAL A 307 2.76 -11.25 -2.30
N ASP A 308 3.68 -12.20 -2.24
CA ASP A 308 5.13 -11.96 -2.19
C ASP A 308 5.70 -12.08 -3.60
N VAL A 309 6.42 -11.06 -4.06
CA VAL A 309 7.23 -11.13 -5.29
C VAL A 309 8.66 -10.71 -4.98
N PRO A 310 9.71 -11.29 -5.56
CA PRO A 310 11.07 -10.80 -5.35
C PRO A 310 11.18 -9.32 -5.73
N LEU A 311 11.63 -8.46 -4.80
CA LEU A 311 11.64 -7.00 -5.03
C LEU A 311 12.55 -6.62 -6.20
N ILE A 312 13.67 -7.33 -6.35
CA ILE A 312 14.61 -7.11 -7.46
C ILE A 312 13.91 -7.39 -8.80
N ASP A 313 13.23 -8.53 -8.93
CA ASP A 313 12.57 -8.92 -10.19
C ASP A 313 11.40 -7.98 -10.51
N TYR A 314 10.58 -7.64 -9.50
CA TYR A 314 9.51 -6.67 -9.63
C TYR A 314 9.99 -5.30 -10.16
N LEU A 315 11.10 -4.79 -9.62
CA LEU A 315 11.66 -3.51 -10.07
C LEU A 315 12.40 -3.62 -11.41
N LYS A 316 12.96 -4.78 -11.73
CA LYS A 316 13.56 -5.06 -13.04
C LYS A 316 12.49 -5.03 -14.13
N GLU A 317 11.34 -5.65 -13.90
CA GLU A 317 10.17 -5.55 -14.79
C GLU A 317 9.70 -4.10 -14.93
N ALA A 318 9.72 -3.32 -13.84
CA ALA A 318 9.32 -1.92 -13.87
C ALA A 318 10.24 -1.00 -14.71
N LEU A 319 11.45 -1.44 -15.09
CA LEU A 319 12.37 -0.67 -15.97
C LEU A 319 11.74 -0.32 -17.31
N VAL A 320 10.84 -1.15 -17.84
CA VAL A 320 10.16 -0.90 -19.12
C VAL A 320 9.11 0.20 -19.03
N SER A 321 8.70 0.59 -17.82
CA SER A 321 7.72 1.65 -17.64
C SER A 321 8.31 3.00 -18.04
N PRO A 322 7.62 3.78 -18.90
CA PRO A 322 8.09 5.12 -19.24
C PRO A 322 8.06 6.06 -18.02
N THR A 323 7.21 5.76 -17.03
CA THR A 323 6.91 6.68 -15.91
C THR A 323 7.44 6.25 -14.55
N ILE A 324 7.62 4.94 -14.28
CA ILE A 324 8.23 4.49 -13.02
C ILE A 324 9.72 4.76 -13.09
N LYS A 325 10.27 5.40 -12.06
CA LYS A 325 11.69 5.75 -12.00
C LYS A 325 12.39 5.33 -10.73
N GLY A 326 11.69 4.76 -9.74
CA GLY A 326 12.36 4.20 -8.57
C GLY A 326 11.44 4.00 -7.38
N ILE A 327 12.04 3.99 -6.20
CA ILE A 327 11.34 3.69 -4.94
C ILE A 327 11.63 4.73 -3.85
N ASN A 328 10.63 5.05 -3.04
CA ASN A 328 10.82 5.64 -1.71
C ASN A 328 10.83 4.52 -0.67
N VAL A 329 11.58 4.70 0.42
CA VAL A 329 11.70 3.72 1.50
C VAL A 329 11.43 4.38 2.84
N GLN A 330 10.40 3.89 3.54
CA GLN A 330 10.05 4.35 4.89
C GLN A 330 10.19 3.22 5.92
N ILE A 331 10.51 3.55 7.17
CA ILE A 331 10.51 2.63 8.30
C ILE A 331 9.49 3.05 9.35
N VAL A 332 9.02 2.08 10.12
CA VAL A 332 8.19 2.30 11.32
C VAL A 332 9.08 2.64 12.51
N LEU A 333 8.81 3.75 13.19
CA LEU A 333 9.60 4.22 14.34
C LEU A 333 9.24 3.55 15.67
N PRO A 334 7.96 3.33 16.02
CA PRO A 334 7.59 2.64 17.25
C PRO A 334 8.25 1.26 17.32
N ARG A 335 9.00 1.00 18.40
CA ARG A 335 9.68 -0.29 18.60
C ARG A 335 8.78 -1.35 19.21
N LYS A 336 7.72 -0.93 19.91
CA LYS A 336 6.72 -1.76 20.56
C LYS A 336 5.32 -1.22 20.23
N PRO A 337 4.27 -2.06 20.32
CA PRO A 337 2.90 -1.59 20.18
C PRO A 337 2.54 -0.55 21.24
N SER A 338 1.65 0.38 20.90
CA SER A 338 1.23 1.43 21.82
C SER A 338 0.22 0.90 22.85
N THR A 339 0.45 1.27 24.11
CA THR A 339 -0.52 1.11 25.22
C THR A 339 -1.26 2.41 25.55
N GLN A 340 -0.78 3.56 25.06
CA GLN A 340 -1.29 4.91 25.37
C GLN A 340 -2.06 5.55 24.19
N GLY A 341 -2.41 4.73 23.20
CA GLY A 341 -3.10 5.15 21.98
C GLY A 341 -2.17 5.59 20.85
N CYS A 342 -2.73 5.80 19.66
CA CYS A 342 -1.97 5.95 18.41
C CYS A 342 -2.00 7.36 17.81
N ARG A 343 -2.30 8.39 18.63
CA ARG A 343 -2.36 9.78 18.16
C ARG A 343 -0.99 10.32 17.77
N THR A 344 0.01 10.10 18.62
CA THR A 344 1.41 10.50 18.41
C THR A 344 2.34 9.45 19.00
N PHE A 345 3.52 9.30 18.40
CA PHE A 345 4.60 8.43 18.85
C PHE A 345 5.89 9.20 19.17
N ILE A 346 5.82 10.53 19.11
CA ILE A 346 6.92 11.40 19.51
C ILE A 346 6.90 11.48 21.03
N THR A 347 7.94 10.95 21.68
CA THR A 347 8.20 11.17 23.10
C THR A 347 8.72 12.60 23.28
N HIS A 348 8.05 13.38 24.13
CA HIS A 348 8.52 14.71 24.51
C HIS A 348 9.70 14.67 25.47
#